data_AF-A0A960JU16-F1
#
_entry.id   AF-A0A960JU16-F1
#
_cell.length_a   1.000
_cell.length_b   1.000
_cell.length_c   1.000
_cell.angle_alpha   90.00
_cell.angle_beta   90.00
_cell.angle_gamma   90.00
#
_symmetry.space_group_name_H-M   'P 1'
#
loop_
_entity.id
_entity.type
_entity.pdbx_description
1 polymer ?
#
loop_
_entity_poly.entity_id
_entity_poly.type
_entity_poly.pdbx_seq_one_letter_code
_entity_poly.pdbx_strand_id
1 'polypeptide(L)'
;MRRSRLIATGVAIAAISLLAACQPTPDKDSFYTSPAATTGNAGDIVRSRSSVFTLDPATRSAHPGTKAWQVIYRSTSARDEKITVSGTVIVPTTPWIGIGKRPVVSYSVGTRGVGDACAPSYTLAHGTDYEGLFISSALARGWAVAVTDYQGLGTPGQHTYVVGQTEGRTVLDMARAATRLPGTGLSASSPIGLLGYSQGGGGAGWAAQLAPTYAPELNIKGAAIGGVPGDLSEVAKALDGSPFVALALMASVGFDAAYPELNLENYVNSRGKDLLAKAQNMCLTSFDGVSTVINTAFTKITDYVHTNPLTTPTWQYRLNQNKLGGSKPTTPVYMFHALFDEMVAYPQAAKVRRSWCDKGANVTWSTYPIAEHVTGMVQGVVPSMDYLSARFAGLPAVSNCLLP
;
A
#
# COMPACT_ATOMS: atom_id res chain seq x y z
N MET A 1 8.24 -66.74 42.25
CA MET A 1 7.31 -65.60 42.12
C MET A 1 8.04 -64.45 41.41
N ARG A 2 7.96 -64.38 40.06
CA ARG A 2 8.51 -63.28 39.26
C ARG A 2 7.38 -62.27 39.00
N ARG A 3 7.52 -61.05 39.52
CA ARG A 3 6.57 -59.94 39.27
C ARG A 3 6.98 -59.23 37.98
N SER A 4 6.19 -59.41 36.93
CA SER A 4 6.27 -58.64 35.69
C SER A 4 5.80 -57.21 35.93
N ARG A 5 6.64 -56.21 35.66
CA ARG A 5 6.23 -54.80 35.59
C ARG A 5 6.05 -54.44 34.12
N LEU A 6 4.81 -54.24 33.70
CA LEU A 6 4.46 -53.59 32.44
C LEU A 6 4.85 -52.11 32.53
N ILE A 7 5.70 -51.65 31.61
CA ILE A 7 5.98 -50.23 31.39
C ILE A 7 4.97 -49.76 30.34
N ALA A 8 3.98 -48.98 30.75
CA ALA A 8 3.06 -48.31 29.86
C ALA A 8 3.72 -47.03 29.33
N THR A 9 4.15 -47.04 28.07
CA THR A 9 4.63 -45.86 27.36
C THR A 9 3.41 -45.00 26.96
N GLY A 10 3.14 -43.95 27.73
CA GLY A 10 2.13 -42.96 27.39
C GLY A 10 2.61 -42.09 26.22
N VAL A 11 1.96 -42.20 25.06
CA VAL A 11 2.12 -41.25 23.96
C VAL A 11 1.42 -39.95 24.36
N ALA A 12 2.19 -38.90 24.63
CA ALA A 12 1.66 -37.56 24.81
C ALA A 12 1.21 -37.02 23.45
N ILE A 13 -0.10 -37.13 23.18
CA ILE A 13 -0.74 -36.40 22.09
C ILE A 13 -0.79 -34.93 22.53
N ALA A 14 0.13 -34.11 22.02
CA ALA A 14 0.01 -32.66 22.14
C ALA A 14 -1.23 -32.23 21.36
N ALA A 15 -2.30 -31.91 22.07
CA ALA A 15 -3.49 -31.30 21.50
C ALA A 15 -3.10 -29.92 20.93
N ILE A 16 -3.01 -29.82 19.60
CA ILE A 16 -2.98 -28.54 18.91
C ILE A 16 -4.40 -27.97 19.03
N SER A 17 -4.62 -27.16 20.07
CA SER A 17 -5.84 -26.38 20.21
C SER A 17 -5.90 -25.34 19.08
N LEU A 18 -6.53 -25.70 17.96
CA LEU A 18 -7.03 -24.78 16.95
C LEU A 18 -8.25 -24.03 17.52
N LEU A 19 -8.02 -23.23 18.55
CA LEU A 19 -8.90 -22.10 18.80
C LEU A 19 -8.46 -21.04 17.79
N ALA A 20 -9.33 -20.77 16.81
CA ALA A 20 -9.31 -19.52 16.07
C ALA A 20 -9.57 -18.40 17.08
N ALA A 21 -8.56 -18.07 17.88
CA ALA A 21 -8.60 -16.96 18.81
C ALA A 21 -8.93 -15.72 17.98
N CYS A 22 -9.98 -15.02 18.38
CA CYS A 22 -10.34 -13.73 17.82
C CYS A 22 -9.09 -12.84 17.92
N GLN A 23 -8.38 -12.64 16.81
CA GLN A 23 -7.21 -11.78 16.79
C GLN A 23 -7.71 -10.37 17.13
N PRO A 24 -7.14 -9.71 18.16
CA PRO A 24 -7.55 -8.36 18.51
C PRO A 24 -7.34 -7.42 17.31
N THR A 25 -8.15 -6.37 17.24
CA THR A 25 -7.89 -5.26 16.31
C THR A 25 -6.50 -4.67 16.58
N PRO A 26 -5.83 -4.08 15.57
CA PRO A 26 -4.43 -3.66 15.73
C PRO A 26 -4.18 -2.71 16.91
N ASP A 27 -5.11 -1.81 17.24
CA ASP A 27 -5.09 -0.91 18.40
C ASP A 27 -5.07 -1.64 19.76
N LYS A 28 -5.46 -2.92 19.79
CA LYS A 28 -5.50 -3.78 20.98
C LYS A 28 -4.50 -4.93 20.93
N ASP A 29 -3.70 -5.01 19.86
CA ASP A 29 -2.71 -6.05 19.66
C ASP A 29 -1.32 -5.50 19.95
N SER A 30 -0.64 -6.07 20.95
CA SER A 30 0.70 -5.65 21.34
C SER A 30 1.74 -5.83 20.23
N PHE A 31 1.46 -6.65 19.22
CA PHE A 31 2.30 -6.73 18.03
C PHE A 31 2.44 -5.38 17.32
N TYR A 32 1.35 -4.61 17.24
CA TYR A 32 1.33 -3.31 16.57
C TYR A 32 1.63 -2.15 17.53
N THR A 33 1.09 -2.19 18.75
CA THR A 33 1.13 -1.05 19.68
C THR A 33 2.39 -0.95 20.53
N SER A 34 3.12 -2.06 20.72
CA SER A 34 4.35 -2.02 21.52
C SER A 34 5.32 -0.99 20.93
N PRO A 35 5.94 -0.13 21.77
CA PRO A 35 6.93 0.83 21.31
C PRO A 35 7.96 0.15 20.43
N ALA A 36 8.19 0.71 19.26
CA ALA A 36 9.12 0.14 18.32
C ALA A 36 10.53 0.68 18.58
N ALA A 37 11.53 -0.17 18.40
CA ALA A 37 12.92 0.26 18.46
C ALA A 37 13.18 1.27 17.34
N THR A 38 13.62 2.48 17.71
CA THR A 38 14.03 3.54 16.74
C THR A 38 15.49 3.37 16.29
N THR A 39 16.14 2.28 16.70
CA THR A 39 17.46 1.87 16.24
C THR A 39 17.36 1.06 14.93
N GLY A 40 18.44 1.03 14.14
CA GLY A 40 18.49 0.26 12.90
C GLY A 40 18.25 1.05 11.60
N ASN A 41 18.36 0.32 10.50
CA ASN A 41 18.32 0.78 9.12
C ASN A 41 16.93 0.63 8.50
N ALA A 42 16.70 1.33 7.39
CA ALA A 42 15.42 1.29 6.69
C ALA A 42 15.16 -0.14 6.22
N GLY A 43 13.96 -0.66 6.44
CA GLY A 43 13.58 -2.04 6.16
C GLY A 43 14.10 -3.10 7.14
N ASP A 44 14.73 -2.73 8.25
CA ASP A 44 15.07 -3.72 9.28
C ASP A 44 13.79 -4.24 9.95
N ILE A 45 13.72 -5.57 10.13
CA ILE A 45 12.64 -6.22 10.85
C ILE A 45 12.81 -5.94 12.35
N VAL A 46 11.83 -5.26 12.94
CA VAL A 46 11.76 -5.03 14.39
C VAL A 46 11.16 -6.23 15.10
N ARG A 47 10.10 -6.80 14.52
CA ARG A 47 9.47 -8.05 14.98
C ARG A 47 8.70 -8.68 13.83
N SER A 48 8.48 -9.98 13.93
CA SER A 48 7.67 -10.73 12.98
C SER A 48 6.93 -11.85 13.70
N ARG A 49 5.76 -12.22 13.19
CA ARG A 49 5.05 -13.43 13.62
C ARG A 49 4.45 -14.15 12.41
N SER A 50 4.29 -15.47 12.54
CA SER A 50 3.51 -16.23 11.56
C SER A 50 2.09 -15.67 11.49
N SER A 51 1.55 -15.60 10.29
CA SER A 51 0.18 -15.16 10.02
C SER A 51 -0.46 -16.06 8.97
N VAL A 52 -1.71 -15.74 8.65
CA VAL A 52 -2.48 -16.38 7.58
C VAL A 52 -2.75 -15.32 6.51
N PHE A 53 -2.66 -15.70 5.24
CA PHE A 53 -3.32 -14.97 4.16
C PHE A 53 -4.58 -15.76 3.81
N THR A 54 -5.75 -15.13 3.86
CA THR A 54 -7.03 -15.79 3.56
C THR A 54 -7.89 -14.93 2.65
N LEU A 55 -8.74 -15.60 1.88
CA LEU A 55 -9.79 -14.99 1.06
C LEU A 55 -11.19 -15.36 1.59
N ASP A 56 -11.25 -16.15 2.67
CA ASP A 56 -12.49 -16.63 3.27
C ASP A 56 -12.65 -16.00 4.65
N PRO A 57 -13.46 -14.94 4.79
CA PRO A 57 -13.65 -14.28 6.08
C PRO A 57 -14.44 -15.12 7.09
N ALA A 58 -15.18 -16.15 6.64
CA ALA A 58 -15.99 -16.99 7.51
C ALA A 58 -15.14 -18.03 8.23
N THR A 59 -14.31 -18.78 7.49
CA THR A 59 -13.46 -19.83 8.08
C THR A 59 -12.06 -19.35 8.43
N ARG A 60 -11.60 -18.27 7.80
CA ARG A 60 -10.20 -17.76 7.87
C ARG A 60 -9.17 -18.83 7.53
N SER A 61 -9.56 -19.80 6.71
CA SER A 61 -8.68 -20.87 6.24
C SER A 61 -7.56 -20.27 5.38
N ALA A 62 -6.33 -20.77 5.57
CA ALA A 62 -5.18 -20.28 4.83
C ALA A 62 -5.36 -20.49 3.33
N HIS A 63 -5.03 -19.47 2.53
CA HIS A 63 -5.01 -19.57 1.09
C HIS A 63 -4.05 -20.69 0.67
N PRO A 64 -4.54 -21.70 -0.09
CA PRO A 64 -3.77 -22.89 -0.37
C PRO A 64 -2.39 -22.60 -0.95
N GLY A 65 -1.38 -23.36 -0.51
CA GLY A 65 -0.03 -23.26 -1.05
C GLY A 65 0.71 -21.97 -0.68
N THR A 66 0.34 -21.29 0.40
CA THR A 66 1.04 -20.07 0.86
C THR A 66 1.46 -20.16 2.33
N LYS A 67 2.53 -19.43 2.67
CA LYS A 67 2.88 -19.05 4.04
C LYS A 67 2.87 -17.53 4.14
N ALA A 68 2.38 -17.01 5.26
CA ALA A 68 2.32 -15.59 5.51
C ALA A 68 2.97 -15.22 6.84
N TRP A 69 3.50 -14.01 6.90
CA TRP A 69 4.07 -13.40 8.11
C TRP A 69 3.59 -11.97 8.21
N GLN A 70 3.16 -11.57 9.40
CA GLN A 70 3.05 -10.15 9.73
C GLN A 70 4.41 -9.67 10.22
N VAL A 71 4.80 -8.47 9.81
CA VAL A 71 6.06 -7.84 10.19
C VAL A 71 5.82 -6.43 10.70
N ILE A 72 6.63 -6.00 11.66
CA ILE A 72 6.87 -4.58 11.95
C ILE A 72 8.28 -4.28 11.48
N TYR A 73 8.44 -3.27 10.62
CA TYR A 73 9.74 -2.90 10.07
C TYR A 73 9.99 -1.40 10.22
N ARG A 74 11.27 -1.04 10.25
CA ARG A 74 11.72 0.36 10.32
C ARG A 74 11.52 1.03 8.96
N SER A 75 10.98 2.24 8.94
CA SER A 75 10.91 3.08 7.73
C SER A 75 11.22 4.54 8.04
N THR A 76 10.95 5.44 7.09
CA THR A 76 11.25 6.88 7.20
C THR A 76 10.04 7.69 6.75
N SER A 77 9.58 8.63 7.59
CA SER A 77 8.46 9.52 7.27
C SER A 77 8.83 10.56 6.21
N ALA A 78 7.85 11.33 5.74
CA ALA A 78 8.06 12.45 4.83
C ALA A 78 8.85 13.64 5.43
N ARG A 79 9.10 13.63 6.75
CA ARG A 79 9.95 14.61 7.45
C ARG A 79 11.30 14.01 7.88
N ASP A 80 11.71 12.91 7.26
CA ASP A 80 12.96 12.18 7.53
C ASP A 80 13.07 11.57 8.94
N GLU A 81 11.94 11.45 9.65
CA GLU A 81 11.90 10.85 10.98
C GLU A 81 11.88 9.32 10.86
N LYS A 82 12.51 8.63 11.82
CA LYS A 82 12.43 7.17 11.91
C LYS A 82 11.07 6.78 12.44
N ILE A 83 10.39 5.92 11.70
CA ILE A 83 9.07 5.39 12.04
C ILE A 83 9.09 3.87 11.95
N THR A 84 8.02 3.24 12.44
CA THR A 84 7.75 1.83 12.17
C THR A 84 6.41 1.65 11.50
N VAL A 85 6.36 0.64 10.63
CA VAL A 85 5.22 0.33 9.79
C VAL A 85 4.98 -1.17 9.86
N SER A 86 3.71 -1.56 9.88
CA SER A 86 3.31 -2.96 9.76
C SER A 86 3.15 -3.38 8.29
N GLY A 87 3.18 -4.68 8.05
CA GLY A 87 2.94 -5.23 6.73
C GLY A 87 2.85 -6.75 6.76
N THR A 88 2.61 -7.33 5.58
CA THR A 88 2.51 -8.77 5.39
C THR A 88 3.45 -9.24 4.30
N VAL A 89 4.21 -10.31 4.58
CA VAL A 89 4.98 -11.03 3.55
C VAL A 89 4.27 -12.35 3.29
N ILE A 90 3.94 -12.64 2.04
CA ILE A 90 3.26 -13.87 1.60
C ILE A 90 4.13 -14.57 0.57
N VAL A 91 4.44 -15.85 0.80
CA VAL A 91 5.35 -16.63 -0.05
C VAL A 91 4.67 -17.93 -0.47
N PRO A 92 4.62 -18.26 -1.77
CA PRO A 92 4.16 -19.56 -2.24
C PRO A 92 5.04 -20.70 -1.72
N THR A 93 4.44 -21.81 -1.32
CA THR A 93 5.14 -23.02 -0.84
C THR A 93 5.68 -23.87 -1.98
N THR A 94 5.15 -23.71 -3.19
CA THR A 94 5.65 -24.38 -4.39
C THR A 94 7.05 -23.85 -4.75
N PRO A 95 8.02 -24.70 -5.13
CA PRO A 95 9.34 -24.23 -5.56
C PRO A 95 9.26 -23.21 -6.70
N TRP A 96 10.14 -22.21 -6.68
CA TRP A 96 10.29 -21.27 -7.79
C TRP A 96 11.02 -21.96 -8.94
N ILE A 97 10.43 -21.94 -10.14
CA ILE A 97 10.96 -22.58 -11.35
C ILE A 97 11.42 -21.59 -12.44
N GLY A 98 11.33 -20.29 -12.17
CA GLY A 98 11.80 -19.25 -13.10
C GLY A 98 13.29 -18.91 -12.94
N ILE A 99 13.73 -17.89 -13.67
CA ILE A 99 15.14 -17.47 -13.68
C ILE A 99 15.55 -16.91 -12.31
N GLY A 100 16.69 -17.35 -11.79
CA GLY A 100 17.30 -16.80 -10.58
C GLY A 100 16.49 -17.04 -9.31
N LYS A 101 16.50 -16.08 -8.39
CA LYS A 101 15.71 -16.14 -7.15
C LYS A 101 14.25 -15.76 -7.40
N ARG A 102 13.36 -16.26 -6.54
CA ARG A 102 11.92 -15.91 -6.58
C ARG A 102 11.76 -14.39 -6.55
N PRO A 103 11.00 -13.80 -7.48
CA PRO A 103 10.64 -12.39 -7.45
C PRO A 103 9.80 -12.04 -6.21
N VAL A 104 9.96 -10.81 -5.74
CA VAL A 104 9.11 -10.20 -4.72
C VAL A 104 8.39 -9.02 -5.34
N VAL A 105 7.07 -9.01 -5.28
CA VAL A 105 6.27 -7.81 -5.56
C VAL A 105 6.13 -7.03 -4.26
N SER A 106 6.74 -5.85 -4.20
CA SER A 106 6.40 -4.87 -3.16
C SER A 106 5.09 -4.21 -3.56
N TYR A 107 4.05 -4.59 -2.85
CA TYR A 107 2.68 -4.30 -3.20
C TYR A 107 2.18 -3.09 -2.40
N SER A 108 1.86 -2.04 -3.13
CA SER A 108 1.42 -0.74 -2.68
C SER A 108 -0.10 -0.70 -2.79
N VAL A 109 -0.79 -0.74 -1.65
CA VAL A 109 -2.25 -0.94 -1.58
C VAL A 109 -3.04 0.32 -1.98
N GLY A 110 -4.24 0.13 -2.51
CA GLY A 110 -5.23 1.19 -2.63
C GLY A 110 -5.75 1.70 -1.27
N THR A 111 -6.70 2.64 -1.33
CA THR A 111 -7.26 3.31 -0.15
C THR A 111 -7.94 2.35 0.81
N ARG A 112 -7.53 2.41 2.09
CA ARG A 112 -8.08 1.58 3.18
C ARG A 112 -8.94 2.34 4.16
N GLY A 113 -8.73 3.64 4.28
CA GLY A 113 -9.29 4.48 5.34
C GLY A 113 -8.17 5.00 6.22
N VAL A 114 -8.50 5.37 7.45
CA VAL A 114 -7.59 6.05 8.38
C VAL A 114 -7.52 5.42 9.76
N GLY A 115 -8.34 4.40 10.02
CA GLY A 115 -8.34 3.65 11.27
C GLY A 115 -7.37 2.45 11.29
N ASP A 116 -7.02 2.01 12.49
CA ASP A 116 -6.10 0.89 12.69
C ASP A 116 -6.64 -0.45 12.15
N ALA A 117 -7.95 -0.68 12.26
CA ALA A 117 -8.59 -1.89 11.74
C ALA A 117 -8.54 -2.02 10.20
N CYS A 118 -8.15 -0.95 9.51
CA CYS A 118 -8.06 -0.91 8.06
C CYS A 118 -6.71 -1.41 7.53
N ALA A 119 -5.75 -1.67 8.42
CA ALA A 119 -4.41 -2.12 8.07
C ALA A 119 -4.47 -3.40 7.19
N PRO A 120 -3.87 -3.41 5.99
CA PRO A 120 -3.80 -4.58 5.11
C PRO A 120 -3.30 -5.84 5.82
N SER A 121 -2.33 -5.70 6.72
CA SER A 121 -1.79 -6.82 7.46
C SER A 121 -2.81 -7.50 8.37
N TYR A 122 -3.79 -6.75 8.87
CA TYR A 122 -4.93 -7.25 9.62
C TYR A 122 -6.01 -7.81 8.69
N THR A 123 -6.45 -7.06 7.69
CA THR A 123 -7.55 -7.45 6.78
C THR A 123 -7.21 -8.69 5.94
N LEU A 124 -5.96 -8.84 5.49
CA LEU A 124 -5.49 -10.04 4.77
C LEU A 124 -5.48 -11.30 5.63
N ALA A 125 -5.28 -11.16 6.95
CA ALA A 125 -5.37 -12.27 7.90
C ALA A 125 -6.82 -12.63 8.27
N HIS A 126 -7.76 -11.73 7.97
CA HIS A 126 -9.19 -11.89 8.25
C HIS A 126 -10.03 -12.17 6.99
N GLY A 127 -9.43 -12.16 5.80
CA GLY A 127 -10.16 -12.40 4.54
C GLY A 127 -11.09 -11.26 4.15
N THR A 128 -10.87 -10.06 4.69
CA THR A 128 -11.71 -8.88 4.45
C THR A 128 -11.05 -7.85 3.55
N ASP A 129 -9.83 -8.10 3.07
CA ASP A 129 -9.12 -7.20 2.16
C ASP A 129 -9.68 -7.29 0.73
N TYR A 130 -10.17 -6.16 0.20
CA TYR A 130 -10.77 -6.11 -1.14
C TYR A 130 -9.75 -6.35 -2.28
N GLU A 131 -8.44 -6.29 -2.00
CA GLU A 131 -7.40 -6.57 -2.99
C GLU A 131 -6.82 -7.99 -2.86
N GLY A 132 -7.36 -8.80 -1.96
CA GLY A 132 -6.90 -10.18 -1.74
C GLY A 132 -6.86 -11.02 -3.02
N LEU A 133 -7.85 -10.87 -3.93
CA LEU A 133 -7.87 -11.58 -5.20
C LEU A 133 -6.76 -11.13 -6.18
N PHE A 134 -6.39 -9.85 -6.16
CA PHE A 134 -5.27 -9.35 -6.97
C PHE A 134 -3.93 -9.85 -6.42
N ILE A 135 -3.78 -9.86 -5.08
CA ILE A 135 -2.62 -10.45 -4.40
C ILE A 135 -2.51 -11.95 -4.70
N SER A 136 -3.63 -12.69 -4.64
CA SER A 136 -3.70 -14.11 -5.01
C SER A 136 -3.26 -14.35 -6.46
N SER A 137 -3.62 -13.45 -7.38
CA SER A 137 -3.20 -13.55 -8.79
C SER A 137 -1.67 -13.37 -8.96
N ALA A 138 -1.04 -12.50 -8.17
CA ALA A 138 0.43 -12.39 -8.13
C ALA A 138 1.09 -13.65 -7.52
N LEU A 139 0.51 -14.20 -6.46
CA LEU A 139 0.98 -15.44 -5.82
C LEU A 139 0.86 -16.65 -6.75
N ALA A 140 -0.21 -16.71 -7.56
CA ALA A 140 -0.43 -17.75 -8.57
C ALA A 140 0.64 -17.78 -9.67
N ARG A 141 1.34 -16.65 -9.90
CA ARG A 141 2.53 -16.57 -10.77
C ARG A 141 3.81 -17.08 -10.11
N GLY A 142 3.72 -17.57 -8.87
CA GLY A 142 4.86 -18.04 -8.08
C GLY A 142 5.69 -16.92 -7.47
N TRP A 143 5.22 -15.67 -7.47
CA TRP A 143 5.93 -14.57 -6.84
C TRP A 143 5.66 -14.53 -5.34
N ALA A 144 6.61 -14.02 -4.56
CA ALA A 144 6.29 -13.56 -3.21
C ALA A 144 5.64 -12.16 -3.30
N VAL A 145 4.76 -11.85 -2.36
CA VAL A 145 4.10 -10.54 -2.27
C VAL A 145 4.36 -9.96 -0.89
N ALA A 146 4.88 -8.74 -0.85
CA ALA A 146 5.19 -8.00 0.36
C ALA A 146 4.30 -6.75 0.39
N VAL A 147 3.27 -6.77 1.22
CA VAL A 147 2.23 -5.73 1.32
C VAL A 147 2.59 -4.81 2.48
N THR A 148 2.75 -3.52 2.20
CA THR A 148 2.92 -2.50 3.26
C THR A 148 1.56 -2.03 3.74
N ASP A 149 1.44 -1.75 5.03
CA ASP A 149 0.24 -1.08 5.55
C ASP A 149 0.29 0.44 5.34
N TYR A 150 1.46 1.02 5.07
CA TYR A 150 1.77 2.44 5.21
C TYR A 150 1.81 2.95 6.66
N GLN A 151 2.44 4.12 6.83
CA GLN A 151 2.52 4.79 8.13
C GLN A 151 1.11 5.06 8.69
N GLY A 152 0.91 4.74 9.97
CA GLY A 152 -0.31 5.08 10.72
C GLY A 152 -1.53 4.22 10.36
N LEU A 153 -1.34 3.13 9.62
CA LEU A 153 -2.35 2.07 9.50
C LEU A 153 -1.90 0.89 10.35
N GLY A 154 -2.62 0.65 11.45
CA GLY A 154 -2.39 -0.45 12.38
C GLY A 154 -1.36 -0.14 13.45
N THR A 155 -0.27 0.56 13.10
CA THR A 155 0.71 1.09 14.06
C THR A 155 0.33 2.46 14.61
N PRO A 156 0.75 2.84 15.84
CA PRO A 156 0.39 4.12 16.45
C PRO A 156 0.62 5.36 15.57
N GLY A 157 -0.35 6.28 15.60
CA GLY A 157 -0.35 7.53 14.84
C GLY A 157 -1.40 7.53 13.73
N GLN A 158 -1.68 8.70 13.16
CA GLN A 158 -2.68 8.84 12.11
C GLN A 158 -2.10 8.45 10.74
N HIS A 159 -2.88 7.73 9.93
CA HIS A 159 -2.48 7.40 8.56
C HIS A 159 -2.14 8.65 7.74
N THR A 160 -0.94 8.71 7.17
CA THR A 160 -0.48 9.80 6.30
C THR A 160 -0.94 9.58 4.86
N TYR A 161 -2.25 9.51 4.66
CA TYR A 161 -2.90 9.18 3.40
C TYR A 161 -2.40 10.05 2.24
N VAL A 162 -2.00 9.41 1.13
CA VAL A 162 -1.49 10.02 -0.12
C VAL A 162 -0.26 10.93 0.03
N VAL A 163 0.45 10.86 1.17
CA VAL A 163 1.72 11.56 1.37
C VAL A 163 2.83 10.77 0.68
N GLY A 164 3.04 11.10 -0.58
CA GLY A 164 3.89 10.37 -1.51
C GLY A 164 5.32 10.08 -1.01
N GLN A 165 5.96 11.00 -0.29
CA GLN A 165 7.30 10.74 0.24
C GLN A 165 7.31 9.59 1.27
N THR A 166 6.34 9.55 2.19
CA THR A 166 6.19 8.44 3.15
C THR A 166 5.79 7.16 2.42
N GLU A 167 4.79 7.20 1.54
CA GLU A 167 4.31 6.01 0.82
C GLU A 167 5.42 5.37 -0.01
N GLY A 168 6.17 6.17 -0.77
CA GLY A 168 7.28 5.65 -1.58
C GLY A 168 8.37 4.98 -0.73
N ARG A 169 8.74 5.59 0.41
CA ARG A 169 9.75 5.03 1.33
C ARG A 169 9.27 3.74 1.99
N THR A 170 8.01 3.71 2.45
CA THR A 170 7.43 2.53 3.08
C THR A 170 7.28 1.35 2.11
N VAL A 171 6.98 1.59 0.83
CA VAL A 171 6.98 0.55 -0.22
C VAL A 171 8.39 0.00 -0.49
N LEU A 172 9.41 0.86 -0.57
CA LEU A 172 10.80 0.41 -0.75
C LEU A 172 11.32 -0.35 0.48
N ASP A 173 10.99 0.13 1.67
CA ASP A 173 11.37 -0.50 2.92
C ASP A 173 10.63 -1.81 3.18
N MET A 174 9.41 -1.98 2.66
CA MET A 174 8.71 -3.27 2.70
C MET A 174 9.43 -4.32 1.82
N ALA A 175 9.99 -3.92 0.67
CA ALA A 175 10.85 -4.79 -0.13
C ALA A 175 12.13 -5.19 0.61
N ARG A 176 12.77 -4.24 1.30
CA ARG A 176 13.92 -4.51 2.18
C ARG A 176 13.53 -5.49 3.31
N ALA A 177 12.43 -5.23 3.99
CA ALA A 177 11.91 -6.07 5.06
C ALA A 177 11.65 -7.51 4.57
N ALA A 178 10.98 -7.67 3.43
CA ALA A 178 10.70 -8.98 2.84
C ALA A 178 11.98 -9.76 2.50
N THR A 179 12.99 -9.10 1.94
CA THR A 179 14.27 -9.73 1.56
C THR A 179 15.20 -10.00 2.76
N ARG A 180 14.92 -9.40 3.92
CA ARG A 180 15.62 -9.64 5.19
C ARG A 180 14.88 -10.59 6.12
N LEU A 181 13.62 -10.93 5.84
CA LEU A 181 12.80 -11.77 6.70
C LEU A 181 13.30 -13.23 6.70
N PRO A 182 13.77 -13.76 7.84
CA PRO A 182 14.31 -15.11 7.92
C PRO A 182 13.28 -16.19 7.59
N GLY A 183 13.74 -17.31 7.03
CA GLY A 183 12.90 -18.50 6.78
C GLY A 183 11.96 -18.40 5.56
N THR A 184 12.00 -17.30 4.81
CA THR A 184 11.20 -17.10 3.59
C THR A 184 11.86 -17.63 2.31
N GLY A 185 13.19 -17.78 2.32
CA GLY A 185 13.99 -18.07 1.13
C GLY A 185 14.21 -16.87 0.20
N LEU A 186 13.69 -15.69 0.56
CA LEU A 186 13.94 -14.42 -0.11
C LEU A 186 15.31 -13.87 0.32
N SER A 187 15.91 -13.02 -0.51
CA SER A 187 17.23 -12.42 -0.23
C SER A 187 17.41 -11.11 -1.00
N ALA A 188 18.47 -10.35 -0.70
CA ALA A 188 18.82 -9.14 -1.44
C ALA A 188 18.99 -9.35 -2.96
N SER A 189 19.26 -10.59 -3.41
CA SER A 189 19.35 -10.93 -4.84
C SER A 189 18.00 -11.19 -5.51
N SER A 190 16.89 -11.29 -4.74
CA SER A 190 15.55 -11.46 -5.29
C SER A 190 15.18 -10.26 -6.19
N PRO A 191 14.69 -10.51 -7.43
CA PRO A 191 14.14 -9.45 -8.28
C PRO A 191 12.94 -8.77 -7.60
N ILE A 192 12.89 -7.45 -7.61
CA ILE A 192 11.79 -6.67 -7.03
C ILE A 192 10.93 -6.07 -8.13
N GLY A 193 9.61 -6.22 -8.02
CA GLY A 193 8.62 -5.46 -8.79
C GLY A 193 7.86 -4.53 -7.87
N LEU A 194 7.58 -3.32 -8.32
CA LEU A 194 6.69 -2.39 -7.61
C LEU A 194 5.31 -2.45 -8.28
N LEU A 195 4.26 -2.68 -7.51
CA LEU A 195 2.89 -2.79 -8.04
C LEU A 195 1.91 -2.01 -7.17
N GLY A 196 1.01 -1.25 -7.79
CA GLY A 196 -0.09 -0.61 -7.08
C GLY A 196 -1.09 0.11 -7.98
N TYR A 197 -2.28 0.36 -7.45
CA TYR A 197 -3.37 1.07 -8.14
C TYR A 197 -4.01 2.12 -7.22
N SER A 198 -4.53 3.22 -7.80
CA SER A 198 -5.13 4.33 -7.04
C SER A 198 -4.09 4.97 -6.10
N GLN A 199 -4.38 5.15 -4.79
CA GLN A 199 -3.36 5.48 -3.77
C GLN A 199 -2.11 4.60 -3.94
N GLY A 200 -2.30 3.30 -4.12
CA GLY A 200 -1.22 2.35 -4.34
C GLY A 200 -0.39 2.64 -5.58
N GLY A 201 -1.01 3.15 -6.64
CA GLY A 201 -0.33 3.61 -7.86
C GLY A 201 0.52 4.85 -7.59
N GLY A 202 0.02 5.77 -6.76
CA GLY A 202 0.76 6.92 -6.24
C GLY A 202 1.99 6.49 -5.42
N GLY A 203 1.78 5.63 -4.43
CA GLY A 203 2.84 5.10 -3.56
C GLY A 203 3.92 4.32 -4.33
N ALA A 204 3.52 3.44 -5.26
CA ALA A 204 4.46 2.71 -6.11
C ALA A 204 5.17 3.63 -7.12
N GLY A 205 4.50 4.67 -7.62
CA GLY A 205 5.09 5.70 -8.45
C GLY A 205 6.14 6.52 -7.70
N TRP A 206 5.85 6.90 -6.45
CA TRP A 206 6.82 7.55 -5.56
C TRP A 206 7.99 6.64 -5.21
N ALA A 207 7.74 5.36 -4.94
CA ALA A 207 8.79 4.37 -4.73
C ALA A 207 9.72 4.27 -5.95
N ALA A 208 9.18 4.21 -7.17
CA ALA A 208 9.97 4.18 -8.40
C ALA A 208 10.84 5.44 -8.58
N GLN A 209 10.30 6.62 -8.25
CA GLN A 209 11.01 7.90 -8.33
C GLN A 209 12.09 8.05 -7.24
N LEU A 210 11.86 7.52 -6.03
CA LEU A 210 12.79 7.61 -4.90
C LEU A 210 13.85 6.51 -4.92
N ALA A 211 13.59 5.36 -5.54
CA ALA A 211 14.50 4.22 -5.54
C ALA A 211 15.97 4.56 -5.85
N PRO A 212 16.30 5.39 -6.87
CA PRO A 212 17.70 5.67 -7.21
C PRO A 212 18.50 6.37 -6.10
N THR A 213 17.84 7.11 -5.20
CA THR A 213 18.50 7.88 -4.15
C THR A 213 18.25 7.29 -2.76
N TYR A 214 17.08 6.70 -2.52
CA TYR A 214 16.67 6.17 -1.22
C TYR A 214 16.99 4.70 -1.02
N ALA A 215 16.90 3.89 -2.09
CA ALA A 215 17.11 2.44 -2.04
C ALA A 215 17.83 1.90 -3.29
N PRO A 216 19.00 2.44 -3.65
CA PRO A 216 19.72 2.06 -4.87
C PRO A 216 20.19 0.60 -4.86
N GLU A 217 20.27 -0.02 -3.70
CA GLU A 217 20.69 -1.41 -3.53
C GLU A 217 19.60 -2.44 -3.87
N LEU A 218 18.32 -2.02 -3.99
CA LEU A 218 17.23 -2.92 -4.33
C LEU A 218 17.30 -3.33 -5.81
N ASN A 219 17.20 -4.64 -6.07
CA ASN A 219 17.20 -5.21 -7.42
C ASN A 219 15.84 -5.02 -8.13
N ILE A 220 15.41 -3.77 -8.30
CA ILE A 220 14.11 -3.43 -8.91
C ILE A 220 14.18 -3.65 -10.42
N LYS A 221 13.31 -4.52 -10.95
CA LYS A 221 13.24 -4.85 -12.38
C LYS A 221 12.21 -4.02 -13.14
N GLY A 222 11.21 -3.49 -12.45
CA GLY A 222 10.23 -2.59 -13.02
C GLY A 222 9.13 -2.20 -12.03
N ALA A 223 8.35 -1.20 -12.41
CA ALA A 223 7.14 -0.80 -11.71
C ALA A 223 5.94 -0.93 -12.64
N ALA A 224 4.79 -1.35 -12.11
CA ALA A 224 3.51 -1.29 -12.79
C ALA A 224 2.53 -0.52 -11.89
N ILE A 225 2.06 0.62 -12.37
CA ILE A 225 1.28 1.57 -11.58
C ILE A 225 0.05 2.00 -12.36
N GLY A 226 -1.09 2.14 -11.70
CA GLY A 226 -2.31 2.60 -12.38
C GLY A 226 -3.20 3.49 -11.53
N GLY A 227 -4.09 4.24 -12.17
CA GLY A 227 -4.99 5.17 -11.49
C GLY A 227 -4.23 6.18 -10.63
N VAL A 228 -3.06 6.66 -11.11
CA VAL A 228 -2.02 7.30 -10.27
C VAL A 228 -2.44 8.72 -9.85
N PRO A 229 -2.60 9.04 -8.55
CA PRO A 229 -2.78 10.41 -8.06
C PRO A 229 -1.42 11.11 -7.97
N GLY A 230 -0.98 11.70 -9.08
CA GLY A 230 0.33 12.36 -9.19
C GLY A 230 0.35 13.85 -8.85
N ASP A 231 -0.77 14.55 -9.04
CA ASP A 231 -0.97 15.94 -8.63
C ASP A 231 -2.22 16.06 -7.76
N LEU A 232 -2.01 16.06 -6.44
CA LEU A 232 -3.10 16.03 -5.47
C LEU A 232 -3.96 17.31 -5.48
N SER A 233 -3.41 18.45 -5.92
CA SER A 233 -4.20 19.67 -6.09
C SER A 233 -5.22 19.52 -7.22
N GLU A 234 -4.81 18.89 -8.33
CA GLU A 234 -5.70 18.64 -9.47
C GLU A 234 -6.71 17.54 -9.17
N VAL A 235 -6.31 16.49 -8.44
CA VAL A 235 -7.21 15.44 -7.96
C VAL A 235 -8.27 16.03 -7.01
N ALA A 236 -7.86 16.84 -6.02
CA ALA A 236 -8.79 17.45 -5.09
C ALA A 236 -9.81 18.39 -5.78
N LYS A 237 -9.38 19.15 -6.80
CA LYS A 237 -10.29 19.97 -7.61
C LYS A 237 -11.31 19.14 -8.39
N ALA A 238 -10.91 17.98 -8.92
CA ALA A 238 -11.82 17.09 -9.64
C ALA A 238 -12.83 16.40 -8.69
N LEU A 239 -12.41 16.14 -7.45
CA LEU A 239 -13.24 15.53 -6.42
C LEU A 239 -14.24 16.51 -5.78
N ASP A 240 -13.95 17.82 -5.78
CA ASP A 240 -14.81 18.84 -5.17
C ASP A 240 -16.19 18.91 -5.83
N GLY A 241 -17.26 18.63 -5.06
CA GLY A 241 -18.63 18.52 -5.57
C GLY A 241 -18.97 17.19 -6.26
N SER A 242 -18.05 16.21 -6.26
CA SER A 242 -18.28 14.87 -6.81
C SER A 242 -18.86 13.89 -5.77
N PRO A 243 -19.33 12.70 -6.17
CA PRO A 243 -19.68 11.63 -5.24
C PRO A 243 -18.51 11.17 -4.33
N PHE A 244 -17.27 11.48 -4.68
CA PHE A 244 -16.05 10.96 -4.05
C PHE A 244 -15.25 12.01 -3.27
N VAL A 245 -15.84 13.18 -2.99
CA VAL A 245 -15.20 14.29 -2.26
C VAL A 245 -14.61 13.87 -0.90
N ALA A 246 -15.14 12.82 -0.27
CA ALA A 246 -14.59 12.20 0.94
C ALA A 246 -13.08 11.89 0.82
N LEU A 247 -12.59 11.50 -0.36
CA LEU A 247 -11.18 11.19 -0.58
C LEU A 247 -10.29 12.44 -0.43
N ALA A 248 -10.76 13.61 -0.90
CA ALA A 248 -10.04 14.87 -0.73
C ALA A 248 -10.05 15.33 0.74
N LEU A 249 -11.17 15.13 1.45
CA LEU A 249 -11.27 15.42 2.88
C LEU A 249 -10.35 14.49 3.70
N MET A 250 -10.30 13.21 3.37
CA MET A 250 -9.38 12.24 3.98
C MET A 250 -7.91 12.61 3.71
N ALA A 251 -7.59 13.05 2.49
CA ALA A 251 -6.24 13.51 2.15
C ALA A 251 -5.81 14.71 3.01
N SER A 252 -6.74 15.61 3.36
CA SER A 252 -6.42 16.72 4.27
C SER A 252 -5.98 16.23 5.66
N VAL A 253 -6.64 15.20 6.19
CA VAL A 253 -6.26 14.56 7.47
C VAL A 253 -4.88 13.90 7.36
N GLY A 254 -4.63 13.18 6.27
CA GLY A 254 -3.35 12.52 6.04
C GLY A 254 -2.17 13.49 5.89
N PHE A 255 -2.40 14.63 5.23
CA PHE A 255 -1.41 15.68 5.09
C PHE A 255 -1.11 16.38 6.42
N ASP A 256 -2.14 16.70 7.20
CA ASP A 256 -1.99 17.29 8.54
C ASP A 256 -1.23 16.35 9.49
N ALA A 257 -1.51 15.05 9.43
CA ALA A 257 -0.79 14.02 10.17
C ALA A 257 0.70 13.95 9.81
N ALA A 258 1.06 14.12 8.54
CA ALA A 258 2.45 14.11 8.10
C ALA A 258 3.18 15.43 8.38
N TYR A 259 2.45 16.55 8.35
CA TYR A 259 2.98 17.91 8.43
C TYR A 259 2.16 18.74 9.45
N PRO A 260 2.46 18.60 10.76
CA PRO A 260 1.66 19.22 11.83
C PRO A 260 1.56 20.75 11.76
N GLU A 261 2.46 21.42 11.05
CA GLU A 261 2.38 22.86 10.82
C GLU A 261 1.25 23.27 9.86
N LEU A 262 0.61 22.33 9.16
CA LEU A 262 -0.58 22.59 8.34
C LEU A 262 -1.79 22.94 9.19
N ASN A 263 -1.87 22.39 10.40
CA ASN A 263 -2.88 22.64 11.44
C ASN A 263 -4.31 22.73 10.87
N LEU A 264 -4.80 21.61 10.34
CA LEU A 264 -6.11 21.49 9.69
C LEU A 264 -7.27 21.97 10.58
N GLU A 265 -7.16 21.82 11.91
CA GLU A 265 -8.16 22.29 12.87
C GLU A 265 -8.46 23.79 12.75
N ASN A 266 -7.46 24.58 12.35
CA ASN A 266 -7.60 26.03 12.11
C ASN A 266 -8.30 26.38 10.80
N TYR A 267 -8.63 25.41 9.94
CA TYR A 267 -9.31 25.64 8.66
C TYR A 267 -10.77 25.17 8.69
N VAL A 268 -11.07 24.15 9.49
CA VAL A 268 -12.40 23.53 9.52
C VAL A 268 -13.44 24.39 10.22
N ASN A 269 -14.68 24.34 9.72
CA ASN A 269 -15.85 24.90 10.40
C ASN A 269 -16.48 23.85 11.33
N SER A 270 -17.64 24.14 11.94
CA SER A 270 -18.31 23.19 12.85
C SER A 270 -18.68 21.86 12.19
N ARG A 271 -19.12 21.89 10.93
CA ARG A 271 -19.42 20.68 10.13
C ARG A 271 -18.15 19.87 9.84
N GLY A 272 -17.04 20.54 9.53
CA GLY A 272 -15.73 19.90 9.37
C GLY A 272 -15.26 19.22 10.64
N LYS A 273 -15.36 19.88 11.80
CA LYS A 273 -15.00 19.30 13.11
C LYS A 273 -15.82 18.06 13.43
N ASP A 274 -17.14 18.11 13.19
CA ASP A 274 -18.03 16.95 13.38
C ASP A 274 -17.67 15.78 12.45
N LEU A 275 -17.39 16.06 11.17
CA LEU A 275 -16.94 15.05 10.23
C LEU A 275 -15.61 14.41 10.66
N LEU A 276 -14.63 15.23 11.04
CA LEU A 276 -13.34 14.75 11.51
C LEU A 276 -13.50 13.82 12.71
N ALA A 277 -14.30 14.20 13.71
CA ALA A 277 -14.56 13.38 14.89
C ALA A 277 -15.23 12.04 14.56
N LYS A 278 -16.14 12.01 13.58
CA LYS A 278 -16.84 10.78 13.16
C LYS A 278 -15.98 9.86 12.29
N ALA A 279 -15.02 10.42 11.57
CA ALA A 279 -14.21 9.70 10.59
C ALA A 279 -12.85 9.20 11.12
N GLN A 280 -12.49 9.47 12.38
CA GLN A 280 -11.14 9.18 12.91
C GLN A 280 -10.70 7.71 12.79
N ASN A 281 -11.67 6.79 12.81
CA ASN A 281 -11.42 5.34 12.73
C ASN A 281 -12.02 4.71 11.47
N MET A 282 -12.42 5.51 10.47
CA MET A 282 -13.14 4.97 9.32
C MET A 282 -12.26 4.05 8.47
N CYS A 283 -12.79 2.88 8.11
CA CYS A 283 -12.28 2.07 7.02
C CYS A 283 -13.18 2.25 5.80
N LEU A 284 -12.59 2.36 4.61
CA LEU A 284 -13.32 2.67 3.39
C LEU A 284 -14.48 1.67 3.14
N THR A 285 -14.28 0.40 3.48
CA THR A 285 -15.25 -0.69 3.28
C THR A 285 -16.10 -1.00 4.52
N SER A 286 -15.89 -0.32 5.64
CA SER A 286 -16.73 -0.48 6.84
C SER A 286 -17.97 0.43 6.76
N PHE A 287 -18.98 0.15 7.60
CA PHE A 287 -20.26 0.86 7.57
C PHE A 287 -20.10 2.39 7.72
N ASP A 288 -19.25 2.82 8.63
CA ASP A 288 -18.89 4.22 8.87
C ASP A 288 -18.14 4.84 7.68
N GLY A 289 -17.27 4.11 6.99
CA GLY A 289 -16.64 4.60 5.77
C GLY A 289 -17.62 4.75 4.61
N VAL A 290 -18.44 3.73 4.36
CA VAL A 290 -19.51 3.77 3.35
C VAL A 290 -20.50 4.90 3.66
N SER A 291 -20.92 5.03 4.91
CA SER A 291 -21.79 6.11 5.38
C SER A 291 -21.14 7.49 5.18
N THR A 292 -19.84 7.63 5.46
CA THR A 292 -19.11 8.89 5.24
C THR A 292 -19.07 9.26 3.76
N VAL A 293 -18.76 8.30 2.88
CA VAL A 293 -18.77 8.53 1.43
C VAL A 293 -20.16 8.96 0.96
N ILE A 294 -21.21 8.26 1.39
CA ILE A 294 -22.60 8.60 1.02
C ILE A 294 -23.01 9.98 1.55
N ASN A 295 -22.75 10.29 2.82
CA ASN A 295 -23.19 11.53 3.47
C ASN A 295 -22.43 12.77 2.99
N THR A 296 -21.24 12.58 2.42
CA THR A 296 -20.44 13.66 1.84
C THR A 296 -20.60 13.76 0.32
N ALA A 297 -21.24 12.79 -0.34
CA ALA A 297 -21.41 12.81 -1.79
C ALA A 297 -22.04 14.13 -2.27
N PHE A 298 -21.44 14.71 -3.31
CA PHE A 298 -21.86 15.98 -3.94
C PHE A 298 -21.75 17.24 -3.06
N THR A 299 -21.18 17.12 -1.86
CA THR A 299 -20.81 18.29 -1.05
C THR A 299 -19.53 18.93 -1.59
N LYS A 300 -19.29 20.19 -1.21
CA LYS A 300 -18.07 20.91 -1.57
C LYS A 300 -17.11 20.96 -0.39
N ILE A 301 -15.82 21.06 -0.68
CA ILE A 301 -14.78 21.29 0.34
C ILE A 301 -15.13 22.51 1.20
N THR A 302 -15.66 23.57 0.59
CA THR A 302 -16.11 24.80 1.27
C THR A 302 -17.24 24.59 2.27
N ASP A 303 -17.95 23.46 2.23
CA ASP A 303 -18.99 23.15 3.22
C ASP A 303 -18.38 22.75 4.58
N TYR A 304 -17.11 22.35 4.62
CA TYR A 304 -16.43 21.83 5.82
C TYR A 304 -15.33 22.76 6.36
N VAL A 305 -14.99 23.81 5.62
CA VAL A 305 -13.92 24.74 5.98
C VAL A 305 -14.41 26.19 5.95
N HIS A 306 -13.80 27.05 6.76
CA HIS A 306 -14.01 28.51 6.66
C HIS A 306 -12.92 29.18 5.79
N THR A 307 -11.78 28.53 5.61
CA THR A 307 -10.72 28.89 4.66
C THR A 307 -10.33 27.66 3.84
N ASN A 308 -10.24 27.75 2.52
CA ASN A 308 -9.87 26.59 1.70
C ASN A 308 -8.35 26.32 1.80
N PRO A 309 -7.92 25.20 2.42
CA PRO A 309 -6.50 24.87 2.57
C PRO A 309 -5.80 24.74 1.21
N LEU A 310 -6.48 24.28 0.15
CA LEU A 310 -5.88 24.16 -1.18
C LEU A 310 -5.43 25.50 -1.78
N THR A 311 -5.86 26.63 -1.21
CA THR A 311 -5.48 27.97 -1.70
C THR A 311 -4.42 28.65 -0.83
N THR A 312 -3.98 28.05 0.27
CA THR A 312 -3.01 28.69 1.17
C THR A 312 -1.56 28.30 0.85
N PRO A 313 -0.59 29.23 1.03
CA PRO A 313 0.81 28.96 0.71
C PRO A 313 1.40 27.75 1.45
N THR A 314 1.07 27.56 2.73
CA THR A 314 1.62 26.46 3.55
C THR A 314 1.20 25.09 3.02
N TRP A 315 -0.08 24.94 2.68
CA TRP A 315 -0.62 23.71 2.11
C TRP A 315 -0.10 23.49 0.68
N GLN A 316 -0.10 24.53 -0.15
CA GLN A 316 0.46 24.46 -1.50
C GLN A 316 1.94 24.05 -1.50
N TYR A 317 2.73 24.50 -0.52
CA TYR A 317 4.12 24.07 -0.37
C TYR A 317 4.23 22.56 -0.15
N ARG A 318 3.49 21.99 0.82
CA ARG A 318 3.52 20.55 1.11
C ARG A 318 2.91 19.69 0.00
N LEU A 319 1.85 20.16 -0.66
CA LEU A 319 1.26 19.50 -1.83
C LEU A 319 2.27 19.44 -2.99
N ASN A 320 2.98 20.54 -3.28
CA ASN A 320 4.00 20.56 -4.32
C ASN A 320 5.20 19.65 -3.99
N GLN A 321 5.59 19.53 -2.72
CA GLN A 321 6.63 18.57 -2.28
C GLN A 321 6.22 17.09 -2.46
N ASN A 322 4.92 16.81 -2.58
CA ASN A 322 4.36 15.48 -2.81
C ASN A 322 3.80 15.31 -4.24
N LYS A 323 4.14 16.22 -5.15
CA LYS A 323 3.81 16.10 -6.57
C LYS A 323 4.76 15.14 -7.29
N LEU A 324 4.19 14.14 -7.95
CA LEU A 324 4.94 13.14 -8.71
C LEU A 324 5.47 13.74 -10.02
N GLY A 325 6.66 13.31 -10.45
CA GLY A 325 7.28 13.77 -11.70
C GLY A 325 8.39 14.82 -11.54
N GLY A 326 8.76 15.21 -10.32
CA GLY A 326 9.90 16.09 -10.06
C GLY A 326 11.24 15.49 -10.49
N SER A 327 11.38 14.17 -10.35
CA SER A 327 12.51 13.34 -10.77
C SER A 327 12.01 12.15 -11.59
N LYS A 328 12.89 11.54 -12.39
CA LYS A 328 12.53 10.32 -13.12
C LYS A 328 12.87 9.04 -12.35
N PRO A 329 12.08 7.97 -12.52
CA PRO A 329 12.54 6.63 -12.18
C PRO A 329 13.69 6.21 -13.12
N THR A 330 14.62 5.39 -12.61
CA THR A 330 15.66 4.74 -13.44
C THR A 330 15.23 3.36 -13.93
N THR A 331 14.25 2.75 -13.26
CA THR A 331 13.67 1.47 -13.63
C THR A 331 12.52 1.66 -14.63
N PRO A 332 12.27 0.70 -15.53
CA PRO A 332 11.16 0.80 -16.46
C PRO A 332 9.80 0.78 -15.77
N VAL A 333 8.87 1.64 -16.20
CA VAL A 333 7.53 1.78 -15.61
C VAL A 333 6.44 1.50 -16.63
N TYR A 334 5.53 0.58 -16.31
CA TYR A 334 4.22 0.49 -16.94
C TYR A 334 3.24 1.36 -16.17
N MET A 335 2.68 2.36 -16.83
CA MET A 335 1.72 3.29 -16.25
C MET A 335 0.42 3.19 -17.03
N PHE A 336 -0.70 2.94 -16.34
CA PHE A 336 -2.00 2.82 -17.00
C PHE A 336 -3.08 3.64 -16.31
N HIS A 337 -4.06 4.11 -17.08
CA HIS A 337 -5.11 4.97 -16.55
C HIS A 337 -6.39 4.85 -17.36
N ALA A 338 -7.52 4.83 -16.66
CA ALA A 338 -8.85 4.88 -17.27
C ALA A 338 -9.11 6.28 -17.85
N LEU A 339 -9.63 6.37 -19.07
CA LEU A 339 -9.90 7.65 -19.71
C LEU A 339 -11.01 8.43 -18.98
N PHE A 340 -12.01 7.72 -18.47
CA PHE A 340 -13.16 8.28 -17.74
C PHE A 340 -13.05 8.07 -16.23
N ASP A 341 -11.83 8.06 -15.70
CA ASP A 341 -11.59 7.97 -14.25
C ASP A 341 -12.25 9.14 -13.50
N GLU A 342 -13.25 8.80 -12.70
CA GLU A 342 -14.13 9.68 -11.95
C GLU A 342 -13.63 10.02 -10.54
N MET A 343 -12.54 9.37 -10.09
CA MET A 343 -11.93 9.61 -8.78
C MET A 343 -10.56 10.29 -8.91
N VAL A 344 -9.73 9.81 -9.83
CA VAL A 344 -8.36 10.27 -10.05
C VAL A 344 -8.25 10.76 -11.49
N ALA A 345 -8.49 12.05 -11.69
CA ALA A 345 -8.60 12.64 -13.01
C ALA A 345 -7.43 12.26 -13.95
N TYR A 346 -7.75 11.70 -15.12
CA TYR A 346 -6.78 11.27 -16.13
C TYR A 346 -5.73 12.34 -16.52
N PRO A 347 -6.08 13.63 -16.73
CA PRO A 347 -5.12 14.61 -17.24
C PRO A 347 -3.90 14.81 -16.34
N GLN A 348 -4.03 14.68 -15.02
CA GLN A 348 -2.88 14.86 -14.14
C GLN A 348 -1.88 13.69 -14.22
N ALA A 349 -2.36 12.46 -14.40
CA ALA A 349 -1.49 11.31 -14.61
C ALA A 349 -0.75 11.39 -15.95
N ALA A 350 -1.42 11.87 -17.00
CA ALA A 350 -0.78 12.16 -18.29
C ALA A 350 0.33 13.23 -18.17
N LYS A 351 0.17 14.24 -17.29
CA LYS A 351 1.24 15.21 -16.99
C LYS A 351 2.43 14.55 -16.29
N VAL A 352 2.21 13.59 -15.37
CA VAL A 352 3.29 12.81 -14.75
C VAL A 352 4.06 12.02 -15.80
N ARG A 353 3.35 11.26 -16.65
CA ARG A 353 3.96 10.51 -17.77
C ARG A 353 4.87 11.43 -18.58
N ARG A 354 4.35 12.57 -19.03
CA ARG A 354 5.12 13.54 -19.82
C ARG A 354 6.36 14.02 -19.07
N SER A 355 6.20 14.42 -17.81
CA SER A 355 7.31 14.90 -16.97
C SER A 355 8.44 13.87 -16.79
N TRP A 356 8.09 12.59 -16.70
CA TRP A 356 9.07 11.50 -16.66
C TRP A 356 9.70 11.24 -18.02
N CYS A 357 8.91 11.23 -19.09
CA CYS A 357 9.38 11.06 -20.46
C CYS A 357 10.36 12.17 -20.88
N ASP A 358 10.06 13.43 -20.56
CA ASP A 358 10.92 14.60 -20.86
C ASP A 358 12.28 14.52 -20.14
N LYS A 359 12.35 13.78 -19.02
CA LYS A 359 13.59 13.50 -18.29
C LYS A 359 14.31 12.24 -18.79
N GLY A 360 13.76 11.54 -19.78
CA GLY A 360 14.30 10.30 -20.35
C GLY A 360 14.05 9.06 -19.48
N ALA A 361 12.89 8.97 -18.83
CA ALA A 361 12.44 7.71 -18.21
C ALA A 361 12.00 6.70 -19.28
N ASN A 362 12.08 5.41 -18.96
CA ASN A 362 11.47 4.36 -19.78
C ASN A 362 10.04 4.10 -19.28
N VAL A 363 9.05 4.69 -19.95
CA VAL A 363 7.64 4.59 -19.57
C VAL A 363 6.85 3.94 -20.70
N THR A 364 6.14 2.86 -20.39
CA THR A 364 5.09 2.30 -21.22
C THR A 364 3.75 2.77 -20.67
N TRP A 365 3.07 3.66 -21.39
CA TRP A 365 1.76 4.20 -21.03
C TRP A 365 0.62 3.44 -21.70
N SER A 366 -0.46 3.17 -20.97
CA SER A 366 -1.68 2.57 -21.51
C SER A 366 -2.93 3.32 -21.05
N THR A 367 -3.71 3.83 -21.99
CA THR A 367 -5.02 4.43 -21.71
C THR A 367 -6.10 3.37 -21.92
N TYR A 368 -6.99 3.21 -20.95
CA TYR A 368 -8.17 2.36 -21.10
C TYR A 368 -9.36 3.22 -21.52
N PRO A 369 -9.78 3.16 -22.81
CA PRO A 369 -10.75 4.11 -23.36
C PRO A 369 -12.18 3.81 -22.92
N ILE A 370 -12.47 2.61 -22.43
CA ILE A 370 -13.79 2.17 -21.95
C ILE A 370 -13.59 1.62 -20.53
N ALA A 371 -13.27 2.53 -19.62
CA ALA A 371 -13.07 2.26 -18.21
C ALA A 371 -13.25 3.54 -17.39
N GLU A 372 -13.70 3.32 -16.16
CA GLU A 372 -13.77 4.21 -15.00
C GLU A 372 -12.68 3.79 -13.98
N HIS A 373 -12.66 4.37 -12.79
CA HIS A 373 -11.62 4.10 -11.79
C HIS A 373 -11.56 2.62 -11.39
N VAL A 374 -12.69 2.00 -11.06
CA VAL A 374 -12.72 0.60 -10.59
C VAL A 374 -12.57 -0.39 -11.74
N THR A 375 -13.24 -0.16 -12.88
CA THR A 375 -13.11 -1.04 -14.05
C THR A 375 -11.71 -0.96 -14.65
N GLY A 376 -11.04 0.20 -14.56
CA GLY A 376 -9.64 0.38 -14.91
C GLY A 376 -8.68 -0.44 -14.06
N MET A 377 -8.98 -0.59 -12.75
CA MET A 377 -8.23 -1.49 -11.86
C MET A 377 -8.29 -2.92 -12.37
N VAL A 378 -9.50 -3.41 -12.63
CA VAL A 378 -9.75 -4.80 -13.08
C VAL A 378 -9.10 -5.07 -14.43
N GLN A 379 -9.27 -4.17 -15.40
CA GLN A 379 -8.61 -4.28 -16.71
C GLN A 379 -7.07 -4.24 -16.61
N GLY A 380 -6.53 -3.57 -15.59
CA GLY A 380 -5.10 -3.43 -15.36
C GLY A 380 -4.38 -4.63 -14.74
N VAL A 381 -5.10 -5.57 -14.12
CA VAL A 381 -4.50 -6.68 -13.36
C VAL A 381 -3.58 -7.53 -14.23
N VAL A 382 -4.09 -8.07 -15.33
CA VAL A 382 -3.32 -8.98 -16.18
C VAL A 382 -2.17 -8.24 -16.88
N PRO A 383 -2.39 -7.09 -17.56
CA PRO A 383 -1.31 -6.35 -18.23
C PRO A 383 -0.19 -5.91 -17.29
N SER A 384 -0.53 -5.43 -16.07
CA SER A 384 0.48 -5.02 -15.09
C SER A 384 1.37 -6.17 -14.64
N MET A 385 0.78 -7.35 -14.41
CA MET A 385 1.53 -8.55 -14.05
C MET A 385 2.31 -9.13 -15.24
N ASP A 386 1.77 -9.12 -16.45
CA ASP A 386 2.52 -9.57 -17.63
C ASP A 386 3.74 -8.68 -17.91
N TYR A 387 3.58 -7.38 -17.71
CA TYR A 387 4.69 -6.44 -17.77
C TYR A 387 5.79 -6.80 -16.75
N LEU A 388 5.43 -7.05 -15.48
CA LEU A 388 6.39 -7.46 -14.45
C LEU A 388 7.01 -8.84 -14.73
N SER A 389 6.22 -9.82 -15.22
CA SER A 389 6.74 -11.13 -15.67
C SER A 389 7.86 -10.96 -16.68
N ALA A 390 7.66 -10.11 -17.69
CA ALA A 390 8.68 -9.84 -18.71
C ALA A 390 9.95 -9.24 -18.10
N ARG A 391 9.82 -8.33 -17.13
CA ARG A 391 10.97 -7.74 -16.41
C ARG A 391 11.70 -8.75 -15.53
N PHE A 392 10.98 -9.63 -14.84
CA PHE A 392 11.59 -10.72 -14.07
C PHE A 392 12.29 -11.76 -14.94
N ALA A 393 11.81 -11.97 -16.16
CA ALA A 393 12.47 -12.80 -17.17
C ALA A 393 13.66 -12.12 -17.87
N GLY A 394 13.98 -10.87 -17.52
CA GLY A 394 15.10 -10.12 -18.11
C GLY A 394 14.82 -9.56 -19.52
N LEU A 395 13.55 -9.58 -19.97
CA LEU A 395 13.19 -9.00 -21.27
C LEU A 395 13.21 -7.47 -21.19
N PRO A 396 13.72 -6.77 -22.21
CA PRO A 396 13.78 -5.31 -22.23
C PRO A 396 12.39 -4.65 -22.30
N ALA A 397 12.25 -3.49 -21.66
CA ALA A 397 11.03 -2.69 -21.71
C ALA A 397 11.05 -1.72 -22.90
N VAL A 398 9.94 -1.64 -23.63
CA VAL A 398 9.76 -0.71 -24.74
C VAL A 398 9.01 0.52 -24.24
N SER A 399 9.67 1.67 -24.27
CA SER A 399 9.07 2.97 -23.96
C SER A 399 8.16 3.41 -25.10
N ASN A 400 7.03 4.04 -24.77
CA ASN A 400 6.19 4.75 -25.72
C ASN A 400 6.09 6.25 -25.39
N CYS A 401 7.13 6.81 -24.77
CA CYS A 401 7.23 8.24 -24.47
C CYS A 401 7.14 9.14 -25.70
N LEU A 402 7.49 8.63 -26.89
CA LEU A 402 7.39 9.37 -28.15
C LEU A 402 5.98 9.32 -28.77
N LEU A 403 5.10 8.46 -28.25
CA LEU A 403 3.70 8.43 -28.68
C LEU A 403 2.89 9.48 -27.91
N PRO A 404 1.80 10.00 -28.51
CA PRO A 404 0.91 10.97 -27.88
C PRO A 404 0.39 10.57 -26.49
#